data_AF-A0AAV2R2P9-F1
#
_entry.id   AF-A0AAV2R2P9-F1
#
_cell.length_a   1.000
_cell.length_b   1.000
_cell.length_c   1.000
_cell.angle_alpha   90.00
_cell.angle_beta   90.00
_cell.angle_gamma   90.00
#
_symmetry.space_group_name_H-M   'P 1'
#
loop_
_entity.id
_entity.type
_entity.pdbx_description
1 polymer ?
#
loop_
_entity_poly.entity_id
_entity_poly.type
_entity_poly.pdbx_seq_one_letter_code
_entity_poly.pdbx_strand_id
1 'polypeptide(L)'
;CEVHMEWFACLPLLVLFSNVVQPQEMWRGDLQCGWNFKLDNGKPSACNPDGEHPCCSPNGWCGKSEAHCGCSGCKNYRRERCGSKAFTVYNEAATCDPASSNPCCSEDGLCGRTEKHCKHMDYRCKYITDLIFT
;
A
#
# COMPACT_ATOMS: atom_id res chain seq x y z
N CYS A 1 -22.04 -35.63 -21.23
CA CYS A 1 -21.29 -36.23 -22.35
C CYS A 1 -19.81 -36.13 -22.01
N GLU A 2 -19.28 -37.17 -21.38
CA GLU A 2 -17.84 -37.39 -21.33
C GLU A 2 -17.40 -38.02 -22.65
N VAL A 3 -16.27 -37.59 -23.20
CA VAL A 3 -15.29 -38.47 -23.88
C VAL A 3 -13.94 -37.76 -24.01
N HIS A 4 -12.94 -38.41 -23.42
CA HIS A 4 -11.60 -38.67 -23.97
C HIS A 4 -10.59 -37.54 -24.17
N MET A 5 -9.75 -37.42 -23.14
CA MET A 5 -8.28 -37.36 -23.18
C MET A 5 -7.67 -38.16 -24.35
N GLU A 6 -6.78 -37.55 -25.14
CA GLU A 6 -5.62 -38.23 -25.77
C GLU A 6 -4.40 -37.30 -25.89
N TRP A 7 -3.24 -37.92 -25.70
CA TRP A 7 -1.93 -37.33 -25.48
C TRP A 7 -1.15 -37.11 -26.78
N PHE A 8 -0.19 -36.18 -26.74
CA PHE A 8 0.92 -35.95 -27.68
C PHE A 8 0.63 -35.26 -29.02
N ALA A 9 0.95 -33.96 -29.09
CA ALA A 9 1.94 -33.41 -30.03
C ALA A 9 1.83 -31.88 -30.03
N CYS A 10 2.78 -31.16 -29.41
CA CYS A 10 3.14 -29.78 -29.77
C CYS A 10 4.35 -29.35 -28.96
N LEU A 11 5.54 -29.72 -29.40
CA LEU A 11 6.68 -28.83 -29.24
C LEU A 11 6.95 -28.21 -30.61
N PRO A 12 6.69 -26.91 -30.77
CA PRO A 12 7.62 -26.05 -31.46
C PRO A 12 8.34 -25.18 -30.42
N LEU A 13 9.66 -25.14 -30.53
CA LEU A 13 10.47 -24.04 -30.04
C LEU A 13 9.78 -22.69 -30.35
N LEU A 14 9.90 -21.72 -29.44
CA LEU A 14 9.52 -20.29 -29.55
C LEU A 14 8.15 -19.89 -28.99
N VAL A 15 8.11 -19.64 -27.68
CA VAL A 15 7.51 -18.38 -27.21
C VAL A 15 8.36 -17.83 -26.06
N LEU A 16 9.30 -16.97 -26.44
CA LEU A 16 10.08 -16.08 -25.59
C LEU A 16 9.20 -14.98 -24.98
N PHE A 17 8.11 -15.29 -24.28
CA PHE A 17 7.36 -14.26 -23.56
C PHE A 17 6.74 -14.84 -22.29
N SER A 18 7.60 -15.16 -21.33
CA SER A 18 7.22 -14.98 -19.93
C SER A 18 6.93 -13.50 -19.71
N ASN A 19 5.76 -13.02 -20.14
CA ASN A 19 5.15 -11.82 -19.55
C ASN A 19 4.67 -12.20 -18.16
N VAL A 20 5.60 -12.62 -17.30
CA VAL A 20 5.33 -12.68 -15.87
C VAL A 20 5.29 -11.22 -15.46
N VAL A 21 4.09 -10.69 -15.32
CA VAL A 21 3.85 -9.44 -14.63
C VAL A 21 4.23 -9.70 -13.18
N GLN A 22 5.53 -9.58 -12.88
CA GLN A 22 6.01 -9.61 -11.50
C GLN A 22 5.32 -8.45 -10.77
N PRO A 23 4.93 -8.62 -9.50
CA PRO A 23 4.49 -7.51 -8.69
C PRO A 23 5.61 -6.46 -8.72
N GLN A 24 5.38 -5.35 -9.40
CA GLN A 24 6.39 -4.30 -9.49
C GLN A 24 6.59 -3.74 -8.08
N GLU A 25 7.72 -4.07 -7.46
CA GLU A 25 8.13 -3.41 -6.23
C GLU A 25 8.25 -1.92 -6.51
N MET A 26 7.55 -1.12 -5.70
CA MET A 26 7.55 0.33 -5.84
C MET A 26 8.82 0.95 -5.25
N TRP A 27 9.62 0.18 -4.51
CA TRP A 27 10.83 0.61 -3.83
C TRP A 27 12.06 -0.09 -4.41
N ARG A 28 13.24 0.49 -4.17
CA ARG A 28 14.53 -0.02 -4.65
C ARG A 28 15.34 -0.61 -3.49
N GLY A 29 16.17 -1.60 -3.78
CA GLY A 29 17.06 -2.23 -2.80
C GLY A 29 18.21 -1.34 -2.32
N ASP A 30 18.52 -0.26 -3.04
CA ASP A 30 19.55 0.72 -2.71
C ASP A 30 19.03 1.89 -1.85
N LEU A 31 17.78 1.82 -1.38
CA LEU A 31 17.12 2.84 -0.54
C LEU A 31 16.96 4.22 -1.21
N GLN A 32 17.11 4.32 -2.53
CA GLN A 32 16.89 5.57 -3.26
C GLN A 32 15.40 5.73 -3.64
N CYS A 33 14.90 6.96 -3.53
CA CYS A 33 13.49 7.30 -3.71
C CYS A 33 13.26 8.63 -4.45
N GLY A 34 12.10 8.79 -5.07
CA GLY A 34 11.68 10.02 -5.72
C GLY A 34 11.97 10.07 -7.22
N TRP A 35 11.80 11.25 -7.82
CA TRP A 35 11.81 11.43 -9.28
C TRP A 35 13.18 11.28 -9.94
N ASN A 36 14.25 11.50 -9.18
CA ASN A 36 15.63 11.33 -9.65
C ASN A 36 16.02 9.84 -9.72
N PHE A 37 15.30 8.97 -9.00
CA PHE A 37 15.58 7.55 -8.89
C PHE A 37 14.36 6.76 -9.32
N LYS A 38 14.23 6.58 -10.64
CA LYS A 38 13.06 5.90 -11.21
C LYS A 38 13.19 4.38 -11.13
N LEU A 39 12.05 3.71 -11.15
CA LEU A 39 11.93 2.28 -11.42
C LEU A 39 12.02 2.05 -12.93
N ASP A 40 12.14 0.78 -13.35
CA ASP A 40 12.23 0.40 -14.77
C ASP A 40 11.02 0.85 -15.60
N ASN A 41 9.86 0.99 -14.96
CA ASN A 41 8.64 1.51 -15.58
C ASN A 41 8.58 3.06 -15.66
N GLY A 42 9.66 3.76 -15.31
CA GLY A 42 9.76 5.22 -15.36
C GLY A 42 9.05 5.97 -14.23
N LYS A 43 8.36 5.29 -13.32
CA LYS A 43 7.75 5.91 -12.14
C LYS A 43 8.80 6.22 -11.08
N PRO A 44 8.61 7.28 -10.26
CA PRO A 44 9.50 7.55 -9.13
C PRO A 44 9.45 6.37 -8.15
N SER A 45 10.61 5.94 -7.64
CA SER A 45 10.62 4.93 -6.59
C SER A 45 10.09 5.50 -5.27
N ALA A 46 9.42 4.64 -4.51
CA ALA A 46 8.94 4.88 -3.16
C ALA A 46 9.87 4.22 -2.14
N CYS A 47 9.58 4.42 -0.86
CA CYS A 47 10.16 3.63 0.22
C CYS A 47 9.20 2.52 0.64
N ASN A 48 9.73 1.41 1.15
CA ASN A 48 8.90 0.30 1.62
C ASN A 48 8.08 0.74 2.86
N PRO A 49 6.73 0.78 2.78
CA PRO A 49 5.87 1.22 3.89
C PRO A 49 5.92 0.30 5.11
N ASP A 50 6.30 -0.98 4.91
CA ASP A 50 6.45 -1.99 5.95
C ASP A 50 7.92 -2.21 6.35
N GLY A 51 8.86 -1.52 5.69
CA GLY A 51 10.29 -1.64 5.95
C GLY A 51 10.76 -0.74 7.09
N GLU A 52 12.04 -0.89 7.46
CA GLU A 52 12.67 -0.07 8.51
C GLU A 52 12.79 1.42 8.13
N HIS A 53 12.80 1.73 6.84
CA HIS A 53 13.02 3.07 6.30
C HIS A 53 11.84 3.55 5.43
N PRO A 54 10.68 3.84 6.02
CA PRO A 54 9.44 4.07 5.28
C PRO A 54 9.28 5.51 4.76
N CYS A 55 10.21 6.42 5.00
CA CYS A 55 10.06 7.82 4.62
C CYS A 55 11.12 8.23 3.61
N CYS A 56 10.70 8.89 2.53
CA CYS A 56 11.58 9.44 1.52
C CYS A 56 11.93 10.90 1.84
N SER A 57 13.22 11.18 2.06
CA SER A 57 13.72 12.55 2.23
C SER A 57 13.70 13.33 0.90
N PRO A 58 13.75 14.68 0.94
CA PRO A 58 13.86 15.51 -0.27
C PRO A 58 15.12 15.20 -1.09
N ASN A 59 16.16 14.68 -0.44
CA ASN A 59 17.42 14.30 -1.07
C ASN A 59 17.35 12.93 -1.78
N GLY A 60 16.18 12.27 -1.76
CA GLY A 60 15.93 11.01 -2.46
C GLY A 60 16.45 9.76 -1.74
N TRP A 61 16.52 9.80 -0.41
CA TRP A 61 16.92 8.66 0.42
C TRP A 61 15.81 8.22 1.36
N CYS A 62 15.62 6.90 1.48
CA CYS A 62 14.73 6.27 2.43
C CYS A 62 15.35 6.26 3.84
N GLY A 63 14.57 6.68 4.84
CA GLY A 63 14.94 6.65 6.25
C GLY A 63 13.72 6.66 7.18
N LYS A 64 13.99 6.79 8.49
CA LYS A 64 12.95 6.73 9.55
C LYS A 64 13.00 7.87 10.56
N SER A 65 14.02 8.73 10.49
CA SER A 65 14.17 9.83 11.44
C SER A 65 13.20 10.97 11.15
N GLU A 66 13.07 11.91 12.08
CA GLU A 66 12.24 13.11 11.90
C GLU A 66 12.65 13.91 10.65
N ALA A 67 13.95 14.00 10.37
CA ALA A 67 14.47 14.62 9.15
C ALA A 67 14.01 13.92 7.86
N HIS A 68 13.62 12.65 7.92
CA HIS A 68 13.07 11.91 6.78
C HIS A 68 11.55 11.95 6.74
N CYS A 69 10.87 12.01 7.88
CA CYS A 69 9.43 11.78 7.97
C CYS A 69 8.59 13.03 8.28
N GLY A 70 9.14 14.03 8.96
CA GLY A 70 8.45 15.26 9.40
C GLY A 70 9.03 16.55 8.82
N CYS A 71 9.88 16.43 7.82
CA CYS A 71 10.45 17.55 7.07
C CYS A 71 9.47 18.15 6.03
N SER A 72 9.77 19.36 5.57
CA SER A 72 9.07 19.93 4.42
C SER A 72 9.49 19.20 3.14
N GLY A 73 8.52 18.67 2.39
CA GLY A 73 8.75 18.01 1.11
C GLY A 73 9.18 16.54 1.17
N CYS A 74 9.33 15.92 2.35
CA CYS A 74 9.44 14.46 2.42
C CYS A 74 8.10 13.78 2.18
N LYS A 75 8.20 12.51 1.81
CA LYS A 75 7.05 11.63 1.64
C LYS A 75 7.12 10.48 2.64
N ASN A 76 6.20 10.49 3.60
CA ASN A 76 6.07 9.45 4.60
C ASN A 76 5.15 8.34 4.07
N TYR A 77 5.70 7.14 3.84
CA TYR A 77 4.94 5.98 3.37
C TYR A 77 4.47 5.08 4.53
N ARG A 78 4.68 5.46 5.80
CA ARG A 78 4.19 4.67 6.95
C ARG A 78 2.69 4.45 6.82
N ARG A 79 2.25 3.21 7.06
CA ARG A 79 0.81 2.94 7.18
C ARG A 79 0.29 3.53 8.48
N GLU A 80 -0.84 4.23 8.40
CA GLU A 80 -1.56 4.71 9.56
C GLU A 80 -2.02 3.51 10.39
N ARG A 81 -1.68 3.52 11.69
CA ARG A 81 -2.06 2.49 12.65
C ARG A 81 -3.35 2.89 13.35
N CYS A 82 -4.19 1.91 13.68
CA CYS A 82 -5.46 2.11 14.34
C CYS A 82 -5.76 1.01 15.37
N GLY A 83 -6.78 1.22 16.20
CA GLY A 83 -7.21 0.34 17.27
C GLY A 83 -6.21 0.25 18.42
N SER A 84 -6.28 -0.83 19.19
CA SER A 84 -5.38 -1.12 20.33
C SER A 84 -3.95 -1.47 19.91
N LYS A 85 -3.70 -1.66 18.61
CA LYS A 85 -2.38 -1.90 18.02
C LYS A 85 -1.67 -0.60 17.61
N ALA A 86 -2.35 0.53 17.66
CA ALA A 86 -1.71 1.83 17.57
C ALA A 86 -1.07 2.15 18.92
N PHE A 87 0.26 2.16 18.99
CA PHE A 87 0.98 2.63 20.16
C PHE A 87 0.84 4.16 20.25
N THR A 88 -0.23 4.62 20.89
CA THR A 88 -0.42 6.04 21.21
C THR A 88 0.17 6.32 22.58
N VAL A 89 0.75 7.51 22.75
CA VAL A 89 1.37 7.97 24.01
C VAL A 89 0.33 8.09 25.16
N TYR A 90 -0.97 8.07 24.84
CA TYR A 90 -2.06 8.35 25.76
C TYR A 90 -3.01 7.17 26.03
N ASN A 91 -2.64 5.94 25.62
CA ASN A 91 -3.46 4.72 25.81
C ASN A 91 -4.89 4.82 25.21
N GLU A 92 -5.06 5.60 24.16
CA GLU A 92 -6.31 5.71 23.42
C GLU A 92 -6.21 4.88 22.14
N ALA A 93 -7.27 4.17 21.79
CA ALA A 93 -7.35 3.47 20.52
C ALA A 93 -7.32 4.50 19.39
N ALA A 94 -6.26 4.49 18.57
CA ALA A 94 -6.21 5.40 17.42
C ALA A 94 -7.29 5.02 16.41
N THR A 95 -7.93 6.02 15.81
CA THR A 95 -8.91 5.81 14.74
C THR A 95 -8.31 6.25 13.40
N CYS A 96 -8.76 5.64 12.31
CA CYS A 96 -8.40 6.11 10.97
C CYS A 96 -9.14 7.41 10.68
N ASP A 97 -8.49 8.37 10.01
CA ASP A 97 -9.18 9.58 9.57
C ASP A 97 -10.26 9.17 8.55
N PRO A 98 -11.53 9.42 8.87
CA PRO A 98 -12.61 8.92 8.05
C PRO A 98 -12.85 9.78 6.80
N ALA A 99 -12.19 10.94 6.66
CA ALA A 99 -12.09 11.72 5.42
C ALA A 99 -10.85 11.33 4.57
N SER A 100 -9.95 10.49 5.09
CA SER A 100 -8.78 10.00 4.36
C SER A 100 -9.17 9.02 3.25
N SER A 101 -8.23 8.77 2.32
CA SER A 101 -8.34 7.66 1.37
C SER A 101 -8.34 6.28 2.04
N ASN A 102 -8.00 6.20 3.33
CA ASN A 102 -7.89 4.97 4.11
C ASN A 102 -8.78 5.00 5.38
N PRO A 103 -10.11 5.09 5.25
CA PRO A 103 -10.99 5.40 6.39
C PRO A 103 -11.28 4.22 7.32
N CYS A 104 -10.94 2.98 6.95
CA CYS A 104 -11.32 1.78 7.71
C CYS A 104 -10.14 1.18 8.47
N CYS A 105 -10.39 0.71 9.70
CA CYS A 105 -9.41 0.01 10.51
C CYS A 105 -9.53 -1.51 10.36
N SER A 106 -8.46 -2.17 9.91
CA SER A 106 -8.36 -3.63 9.87
C SER A 106 -8.12 -4.23 11.27
N GLU A 107 -8.35 -5.53 11.44
CA GLU A 107 -7.97 -6.27 12.66
C GLU A 107 -6.46 -6.26 12.93
N ASP A 108 -5.65 -6.02 11.89
CA ASP A 108 -4.21 -5.84 12.02
C ASP A 108 -3.83 -4.46 12.57
N GLY A 109 -4.82 -3.61 12.84
CA GLY A 109 -4.63 -2.26 13.34
C GLY A 109 -3.97 -1.35 12.31
N LEU A 110 -4.32 -1.53 11.04
CA LEU A 110 -3.88 -0.70 9.93
C LEU A 110 -5.09 -0.04 9.28
N CYS A 111 -4.93 1.22 8.89
CA CYS A 111 -5.90 1.95 8.11
C CYS A 111 -5.81 1.61 6.64
N GLY A 112 -6.96 1.46 5.98
CA GLY A 112 -7.04 1.17 4.56
C GLY A 112 -8.47 1.23 4.04
N ARG A 113 -8.64 0.82 2.77
CA ARG A 113 -9.93 0.89 2.05
C ARG A 113 -10.33 -0.41 1.36
N THR A 114 -9.59 -1.49 1.59
CA THR A 114 -9.88 -2.80 0.98
C THR A 114 -10.82 -3.62 1.88
N GLU A 115 -11.34 -4.74 1.38
CA GLU A 115 -12.20 -5.66 2.15
C GLU A 115 -11.56 -6.14 3.46
N LYS A 116 -10.22 -6.28 3.48
CA LYS A 116 -9.47 -6.62 4.71
C LYS A 116 -9.56 -5.54 5.79
N HIS A 117 -9.77 -4.29 5.38
CA HIS A 117 -9.83 -3.13 6.26
C HIS A 117 -11.27 -2.79 6.63
N CYS A 118 -12.20 -2.84 5.68
CA CYS A 118 -13.60 -2.54 5.89
C CYS A 118 -14.38 -3.85 6.04
N LYS A 119 -14.54 -4.37 7.27
CA LYS A 119 -15.36 -5.55 7.53
C LYS A 119 -16.84 -5.21 7.29
N HIS A 120 -17.34 -5.49 6.09
CA HIS A 120 -18.74 -5.35 5.67
C HIS A 120 -19.33 -3.97 5.99
N MET A 121 -19.28 -3.00 5.07
CA MET A 121 -20.38 -2.05 4.79
C MET A 121 -20.08 -1.25 3.52
N ASP A 122 -21.11 -1.16 2.69
CA ASP A 122 -21.30 -0.37 1.47
C ASP A 122 -20.40 0.87 1.39
N TYR A 123 -19.64 1.01 0.29
CA TYR A 123 -18.66 2.07 0.03
C TYR A 123 -19.26 3.50 -0.09
N ARG A 124 -20.41 3.78 0.54
CA ARG A 124 -21.15 5.07 0.43
C ARG A 124 -21.82 5.61 1.70
N CYS A 125 -21.93 4.91 2.83
CA CYS A 125 -22.87 5.35 3.89
C CYS A 125 -22.31 5.44 5.31
N LYS A 126 -21.44 6.41 5.59
CA LYS A 126 -21.36 6.96 6.97
C LYS A 126 -21.08 8.46 7.09
N TYR A 127 -20.91 9.19 5.98
CA TYR A 127 -20.76 10.66 5.99
C TYR A 127 -22.01 11.45 5.58
N ILE A 128 -23.13 10.79 5.26
CA ILE A 128 -24.32 11.49 4.73
C ILE A 128 -25.58 11.31 5.60
N THR A 129 -25.63 10.34 6.51
CA THR A 129 -26.90 10.05 7.21
C THR A 129 -27.15 10.83 8.51
N ASP A 130 -26.14 11.47 9.10
CA ASP A 130 -26.32 12.20 10.38
C ASP A 130 -26.59 13.72 10.19
N LEU A 131 -26.71 14.19 8.95
CA LEU A 131 -27.02 15.60 8.62
C LEU A 131 -28.35 15.81 7.87
N ILE A 132 -29.16 14.77 7.68
CA ILE A 132 -30.42 14.85 6.91
C ILE A 132 -31.66 14.42 7.73
N PHE A 133 -31.54 14.31 9.07
CA PHE A 133 -32.70 14.07 9.95
C PHE A 133 -32.82 15.10 11.08
N THR A 134 -32.71 16.38 10.75
CA THR A 134 -33.34 17.49 11.50
C THR A 134 -34.58 17.95 10.79
#